data_AF-A0A1I5VQ40-F1
#
_entry.id   AF-A0A1I5VQ40-F1
#
_cell.length_a   1.000
_cell.length_b   1.000
_cell.length_c   1.000
_cell.angle_alpha   90.00
_cell.angle_beta   90.00
_cell.angle_gamma   90.00
#
_symmetry.space_group_name_H-M   'P 1'
#
loop_
_entity.id
_entity.type
_entity.pdbx_description
1 polymer ?
#
loop_
_entity_poly.entity_id
_entity_poly.type
_entity_poly.pdbx_seq_one_letter_code
_entity_poly.pdbx_strand_id
1 'polypeptide(L)'
;MEMKDEDIFDILDGVASEEVRLRHEQLLAQDEDYKILFKELLQTHELLLETPLEKPAFNFTDNLIDKWEAVNAPVPVKKPNYLPFYFLGGMAIFIVLAFSLVSVKETGKLVMMPNLSSAFSIFESKALLNVLLISNSLLLLSYLDKRILKPYFQHRFVVKH
;
A
#
# COMPACT_ATOMS: atom_id res chain seq x y z
N MET A 1 46.78 19.42 24.96
CA MET A 1 45.33 19.46 24.70
C MET A 1 45.16 18.62 23.46
N GLU A 2 44.70 17.38 23.62
CA GLU A 2 44.73 16.39 22.53
C GLU A 2 43.46 16.54 21.69
N MET A 3 43.62 16.68 20.38
CA MET A 3 42.50 16.68 19.43
C MET A 3 42.16 15.23 19.10
N LYS A 4 40.87 14.89 18.96
CA LYS A 4 40.46 13.53 18.59
C LYS A 4 40.67 13.32 17.09
N ASP A 5 40.97 12.09 16.70
CA ASP A 5 41.12 11.72 15.28
C ASP A 5 39.85 12.04 14.46
N GLU A 6 38.67 11.84 15.04
CA GLU A 6 37.38 12.21 14.43
C GLU A 6 37.32 13.69 14.06
N ASP A 7 37.79 14.58 14.95
CA ASP A 7 37.83 16.02 14.70
C ASP A 7 38.78 16.36 13.54
N ILE A 8 39.88 15.59 13.38
CA ILE A 8 40.85 15.76 12.28
C ILE A 8 40.24 15.34 10.95
N PHE A 9 39.51 14.23 10.91
CA PHE A 9 38.81 13.77 9.71
C PHE A 9 37.69 14.73 9.30
N ASP A 10 36.92 15.26 10.26
CA ASP A 10 35.90 16.27 9.99
C ASP A 10 36.50 17.54 9.35
N ILE A 11 37.73 17.91 9.71
CA ILE A 11 38.46 19.02 9.09
C ILE A 11 38.83 18.68 7.64
N LEU A 12 39.36 17.48 7.39
CA LEU A 12 39.74 17.01 6.06
C LEU A 12 38.53 16.91 5.12
N ASP A 13 37.39 16.43 5.63
CA ASP A 13 36.13 16.30 4.88
C ASP A 13 35.38 17.65 4.73
N GLY A 14 35.84 18.71 5.41
CA GLY A 14 35.27 20.05 5.33
C GLY A 14 33.94 20.24 6.08
N VAL A 15 33.58 19.30 6.97
CA VAL A 15 32.35 19.31 7.78
C VAL A 15 32.58 19.78 9.22
N ALA A 16 33.83 20.09 9.60
CA ALA A 16 34.18 20.52 10.95
C ALA A 16 33.51 21.83 11.38
N SER A 17 33.08 21.84 12.65
CA SER A 17 32.58 23.03 13.36
C SER A 17 33.67 24.11 13.51
N GLU A 18 33.27 25.38 13.60
CA GLU A 18 34.20 26.51 13.75
C GLU A 18 35.10 26.39 14.99
N GLU A 19 34.59 25.83 16.09
CA GLU A 19 35.37 25.61 17.32
C GLU A 19 36.51 24.59 17.12
N VAL A 20 36.29 23.60 16.25
CA VAL A 20 37.28 22.56 15.92
C VAL A 20 38.36 23.16 15.00
N ARG A 21 37.96 24.02 14.06
CA ARG A 21 38.88 24.74 13.17
C ARG A 21 39.79 25.71 13.93
N LEU A 22 39.27 26.43 14.91
CA LEU A 22 40.10 27.30 15.75
C LEU A 22 41.11 26.52 16.59
N ARG A 23 40.71 25.35 17.13
CA ARG A 23 41.64 24.45 17.83
C ARG A 23 42.71 23.87 16.91
N HIS A 24 42.34 23.54 15.67
CA HIS A 24 43.27 23.09 14.64
C HIS A 24 44.35 24.13 14.33
N GLU A 25 43.96 25.39 14.10
CA GLU A 25 44.90 26.49 13.85
C GLU A 25 45.84 26.73 15.03
N GLN A 26 45.33 26.62 16.26
CA GLN A 26 46.14 26.73 17.47
C GLN A 26 47.16 25.60 17.60
N LEU A 27 46.75 24.36 17.30
CA LEU A 27 47.64 23.19 17.37
C LEU A 27 48.68 23.20 16.25
N LEU A 28 48.33 23.62 15.04
CA LEU A 28 49.29 23.83 13.95
C LEU A 28 50.38 24.85 14.27
N ALA A 29 50.07 25.84 15.12
CA ALA A 29 51.00 26.89 15.52
C ALA A 29 51.88 26.51 16.73
N GLN A 30 51.41 25.61 17.60
CA GLN A 30 52.08 25.26 18.86
C GLN A 30 52.82 23.93 18.81
N ASP A 31 52.39 22.99 17.97
CA ASP A 31 52.84 21.60 18.00
C ASP A 31 53.36 21.15 16.62
N GLU A 32 54.67 20.89 16.53
CA GLU A 32 55.28 20.37 15.30
C GLU A 32 54.90 18.90 15.02
N ASP A 33 54.72 18.08 16.05
CA ASP A 33 54.39 16.66 15.88
C ASP A 33 52.98 16.52 15.28
N TYR A 34 52.04 17.34 15.75
CA TYR A 34 50.69 17.43 15.18
C TYR A 34 50.71 17.87 13.70
N LYS A 35 51.57 18.81 13.34
CA LYS A 35 51.70 19.30 11.96
C LYS A 35 52.21 18.22 11.01
N ILE A 36 53.14 17.38 11.47
CA ILE A 36 53.64 16.22 10.72
C ILE A 36 52.52 15.21 10.53
N LEU A 37 51.82 14.83 11.61
CA LEU A 37 50.69 13.91 11.58
C LEU A 37 49.60 14.38 10.61
N PHE A 38 49.19 15.64 10.71
CA PHE A 38 48.15 16.22 9.86
C PHE A 38 48.57 16.19 8.38
N LYS A 39 49.84 16.47 8.09
CA LYS A 39 50.36 16.42 6.71
C LYS A 39 50.33 15.02 6.14
N GLU A 40 50.68 13.99 6.92
CA GLU A 40 50.59 12.59 6.49
C GLU A 40 49.14 12.17 6.20
N LEU A 41 48.21 12.57 7.07
CA LEU A 41 46.78 12.31 6.89
C LEU A 41 46.22 13.03 5.66
N LEU A 42 46.61 14.29 5.43
CA LEU A 42 46.21 15.06 4.25
C LEU A 42 46.70 14.41 2.96
N GLN A 43 47.96 13.96 2.92
CA GLN A 43 48.52 13.23 1.78
C GLN A 43 47.76 11.93 1.50
N THR A 44 47.38 11.20 2.56
CA THR A 44 46.60 9.96 2.42
C THR A 44 45.20 10.25 1.89
N HIS A 45 44.55 11.30 2.38
CA HIS A 45 43.23 11.73 1.93
C HIS A 45 43.24 12.14 0.45
N GLU A 46 44.24 12.92 0.02
CA GLU A 46 44.41 13.29 -1.39
C GLU A 46 44.61 12.07 -2.28
N LEU A 47 45.43 11.10 -1.86
CA LEU A 47 45.67 9.86 -2.60
C LEU A 47 44.39 9.01 -2.74
N LEU A 48 43.53 9.01 -1.72
CA LEU A 48 42.24 8.32 -1.77
C LEU A 48 41.26 9.01 -2.72
N LEU A 49 41.26 10.35 -2.78
CA LEU A 49 40.44 11.11 -3.74
C LEU A 49 40.88 10.89 -5.19
N GLU A 50 42.19 10.73 -5.43
CA GLU A 50 42.76 10.42 -6.74
C GLU A 50 42.55 8.96 -7.16
N THR A 51 42.24 8.08 -6.20
CA THR A 51 41.99 6.67 -6.49
C THR A 51 40.70 6.56 -7.32
N PRO A 52 40.75 5.93 -8.51
CA PRO A 52 39.57 5.80 -9.35
C PRO A 52 38.54 4.94 -8.62
N LEU A 53 37.47 5.57 -8.14
CA LEU A 53 36.34 4.84 -7.58
C LEU A 53 35.80 3.89 -8.65
N GLU A 54 35.71 2.60 -8.30
CA GLU A 54 35.07 1.61 -9.16
C GLU A 54 33.65 2.09 -9.47
N LYS A 55 33.32 2.13 -10.77
CA LYS A 55 31.97 2.52 -11.16
C LYS A 55 30.99 1.54 -10.53
N PRO A 56 29.93 2.03 -9.86
CA PRO A 56 28.88 1.15 -9.37
C PRO A 56 28.32 0.35 -10.55
N ALA A 57 27.82 -0.85 -10.26
CA ALA A 57 27.23 -1.71 -11.28
C ALA A 57 26.17 -0.95 -12.09
N PHE A 58 26.08 -1.27 -13.39
CA PHE A 58 25.01 -0.77 -14.24
C PHE A 58 23.66 -1.09 -13.57
N ASN A 59 22.81 -0.08 -13.39
CA ASN A 59 21.51 -0.13 -12.68
C ASN A 59 21.56 -0.08 -11.14
N PHE A 60 22.68 0.25 -10.49
CA PHE A 60 22.69 0.40 -9.03
C PHE A 60 21.74 1.51 -8.55
N THR A 61 21.81 2.68 -9.18
CA THR A 61 20.98 3.83 -8.85
C THR A 61 19.50 3.54 -9.09
N ASP A 62 19.16 2.93 -10.23
CA ASP A 62 17.78 2.58 -10.57
C ASP A 62 17.21 1.59 -9.56
N ASN A 63 17.98 0.55 -9.21
CA ASN A 63 17.56 -0.43 -8.20
C ASN A 63 17.37 0.19 -6.80
N LEU A 64 18.13 1.22 -6.46
CA LEU A 64 17.97 1.94 -5.20
C LEU A 64 16.72 2.82 -5.20
N ILE A 65 16.49 3.54 -6.29
CA ILE A 65 15.30 4.39 -6.46
C ILE A 65 14.04 3.53 -6.43
N ASP A 66 14.01 2.43 -7.18
CA ASP A 66 12.86 1.51 -7.20
C ASP A 66 12.53 0.97 -5.81
N LYS A 67 13.56 0.58 -5.04
CA LYS A 67 13.38 0.10 -3.66
C LYS A 67 12.88 1.21 -2.74
N TRP A 68 13.43 2.42 -2.89
CA TRP A 68 13.02 3.56 -2.08
C TRP A 68 11.58 3.97 -2.39
N GLU A 69 11.19 4.02 -3.66
CA GLU A 69 9.83 4.30 -4.08
C GLU A 69 8.87 3.21 -3.61
N ALA A 70 9.23 1.93 -3.69
CA ALA A 70 8.39 0.84 -3.22
C ALA A 70 8.11 0.91 -1.71
N VAL A 71 9.09 1.33 -0.90
CA VAL A 71 8.94 1.49 0.55
C VAL A 71 8.11 2.75 0.88
N ASN A 72 8.27 3.82 0.11
CA ASN A 72 7.58 5.10 0.35
C ASN A 72 6.26 5.25 -0.42
N ALA A 73 5.90 4.26 -1.25
CA ALA A 73 4.66 4.29 -2.00
C ALA A 73 3.46 4.33 -1.05
N PRO A 74 2.50 5.26 -1.24
CA PRO A 74 1.31 5.33 -0.41
C PRO A 74 0.52 4.03 -0.53
N VAL A 75 0.29 3.36 0.60
CA VAL A 75 -0.49 2.12 0.65
C VAL A 75 -1.89 2.40 0.08
N PRO A 76 -2.34 1.68 -0.96
CA PRO A 76 -3.65 1.92 -1.54
C PRO A 76 -4.73 1.58 -0.52
N VAL A 77 -5.39 2.61 0.00
CA VAL A 77 -6.51 2.47 0.94
C VAL A 77 -7.65 1.77 0.20
N LYS A 78 -7.88 0.49 0.51
CA LYS A 78 -8.93 -0.31 -0.10
C LYS A 78 -10.28 0.29 0.28
N LYS A 79 -10.95 0.92 -0.69
CA LYS A 79 -12.28 1.53 -0.46
C LYS A 79 -13.25 0.47 0.07
N PRO A 80 -14.04 0.79 1.11
CA PRO A 80 -15.03 -0.14 1.64
C PRO A 80 -16.03 -0.51 0.55
N ASN A 81 -16.18 -1.80 0.29
CA ASN A 81 -17.12 -2.31 -0.71
C ASN A 81 -18.51 -2.45 -0.08
N TYR A 82 -19.40 -1.49 -0.35
CA TYR A 82 -20.78 -1.50 0.16
C TYR A 82 -21.72 -2.43 -0.61
N LEU A 83 -21.25 -3.13 -1.64
CA LEU A 83 -22.07 -4.04 -2.46
C LEU A 83 -22.82 -5.12 -1.65
N PRO A 84 -22.23 -5.76 -0.62
CA PRO A 84 -22.96 -6.70 0.23
C PRO A 84 -24.12 -6.05 1.01
N PHE A 85 -23.97 -4.79 1.42
CA PHE A 85 -25.03 -4.06 2.14
C PHE A 85 -26.20 -3.72 1.22
N TYR A 86 -25.93 -3.29 -0.03
CA TYR A 86 -26.98 -3.09 -1.03
C TYR A 86 -27.69 -4.39 -1.40
N PHE A 87 -26.95 -5.50 -1.50
CA PHE A 87 -27.55 -6.82 -1.74
C PHE A 87 -28.46 -7.26 -0.60
N LEU A 88 -28.01 -7.11 0.66
CA LEU A 88 -28.81 -7.45 1.82
C LEU A 88 -30.08 -6.58 1.93
N GLY A 89 -29.96 -5.28 1.67
CA GLY A 89 -31.09 -4.36 1.64
C GLY A 89 -32.10 -4.69 0.53
N GLY A 90 -31.61 -5.00 -0.68
CA GLY A 90 -32.45 -5.43 -1.79
C GLY A 90 -33.20 -6.73 -1.51
N MET A 91 -32.54 -7.69 -0.85
CA MET A 91 -33.19 -8.95 -0.46
C MET A 91 -34.25 -8.76 0.63
N ALA A 92 -34.01 -7.89 1.61
CA ALA A 92 -35.02 -7.56 2.62
C ALA A 92 -36.28 -6.95 1.99
N ILE A 93 -36.12 -6.00 1.06
CA ILE A 93 -37.23 -5.36 0.34
C ILE A 93 -38.00 -6.40 -0.51
N PHE A 94 -37.28 -7.29 -1.19
CA PHE A 94 -37.89 -8.35 -2.00
C PHE A 94 -38.73 -9.30 -1.16
N ILE A 95 -38.26 -9.69 0.03
CA ILE A 95 -39.01 -10.54 0.97
C ILE A 95 -40.29 -9.84 1.43
N VAL A 96 -40.22 -8.55 1.77
CA VAL A 96 -41.39 -7.76 2.20
C VAL A 96 -42.41 -7.63 1.06
N LEU A 97 -41.96 -7.35 -0.16
CA LEU A 97 -42.82 -7.29 -1.36
C LEU A 97 -43.48 -8.64 -1.66
N ALA A 98 -42.73 -9.73 -1.57
CA ALA A 98 -43.26 -11.09 -1.76
C ALA A 98 -44.35 -11.39 -0.72
N PHE A 99 -44.13 -11.03 0.55
CA PHE A 99 -45.12 -11.23 1.61
C PHE A 99 -46.38 -10.36 1.44
N SER A 100 -46.21 -9.12 0.96
CA SER A 100 -47.31 -8.20 0.69
C SER A 100 -48.20 -8.67 -0.46
N LEU A 101 -47.64 -9.29 -1.50
CA LEU A 101 -48.42 -9.81 -2.64
C LEU A 101 -49.28 -11.02 -2.26
N VAL A 102 -48.92 -11.72 -1.18
CA VAL A 102 -49.58 -12.95 -0.71
C VAL A 102 -50.68 -12.64 0.28
N SER A 103 -50.49 -11.58 1.07
CA SER A 103 -51.44 -11.16 2.10
C SER A 103 -52.70 -10.50 1.52
N VAL A 104 -52.77 -10.24 0.20
CA VAL A 104 -53.96 -9.68 -0.47
C VAL A 104 -54.79 -10.80 -1.10
N LYS A 105 -55.19 -11.78 -0.29
CA LYS A 105 -56.42 -12.58 -0.49
C LYS A 105 -56.91 -13.03 0.88
N GLU A 106 -57.83 -12.28 1.46
CA GLU A 106 -59.16 -12.77 1.88
C GLU A 106 -59.82 -11.78 2.84
N THR A 107 -60.99 -11.32 2.40
CA THR A 107 -61.93 -10.53 3.17
C THR A 107 -62.46 -11.36 4.33
N GLY A 108 -62.11 -10.94 5.56
CA GLY A 108 -62.91 -11.20 6.75
C GLY A 108 -62.88 -12.62 7.32
N LYS A 109 -61.83 -12.95 8.09
CA LYS A 109 -61.97 -13.53 9.43
C LYS A 109 -60.62 -13.55 10.14
N LEU A 110 -60.64 -13.10 11.39
CA LEU A 110 -59.50 -13.00 12.28
C LEU A 110 -59.05 -14.40 12.74
N VAL A 111 -57.72 -14.53 12.84
CA VAL A 111 -56.93 -15.62 13.42
C VAL A 111 -56.82 -16.90 12.58
N MET A 112 -55.70 -17.05 11.88
CA MET A 112 -55.20 -18.35 11.45
C MET A 112 -53.67 -18.35 11.46
N MET A 113 -53.09 -19.42 12.01
CA MET A 113 -51.64 -19.70 12.04
C MET A 113 -50.99 -19.39 10.68
N PRO A 114 -49.75 -18.87 10.64
CA PRO A 114 -49.04 -18.63 9.39
C PRO A 114 -48.90 -19.96 8.66
N ASN A 115 -49.73 -20.15 7.64
CA ASN A 115 -49.76 -21.38 6.88
C ASN A 115 -48.52 -21.35 5.97
N LEU A 116 -47.41 -21.93 6.46
CA LEU A 116 -46.14 -21.97 5.73
C LEU A 116 -46.29 -22.62 4.35
N SER A 117 -47.27 -23.50 4.17
CA SER A 117 -47.58 -24.14 2.89
C SER A 117 -47.89 -23.12 1.78
N SER A 118 -48.73 -22.12 2.06
CA SER A 118 -49.03 -21.02 1.12
C SER A 118 -47.87 -20.04 0.92
N ALA A 119 -46.92 -19.99 1.86
CA ALA A 119 -45.67 -19.25 1.69
C ALA A 119 -44.70 -19.99 0.74
N PHE A 120 -44.73 -21.33 0.72
CA PHE A 120 -43.94 -22.14 -0.20
C PHE A 120 -44.55 -22.22 -1.61
N SER A 121 -45.87 -22.16 -1.77
CA SER A 121 -46.52 -22.18 -3.08
C SER A 121 -46.18 -20.96 -3.97
N ILE A 122 -45.68 -19.88 -3.37
CA ILE A 122 -45.20 -18.69 -4.11
C ILE A 122 -43.86 -19.01 -4.79
N PHE A 123 -43.01 -19.82 -4.15
CA PHE A 123 -41.77 -20.32 -4.72
C PHE A 123 -42.01 -21.36 -5.83
N GLU A 124 -43.20 -21.96 -5.92
CA GLU A 124 -43.58 -22.83 -7.05
C GLU A 124 -44.04 -22.04 -8.28
N SER A 125 -44.30 -20.74 -8.15
CA SER A 125 -44.68 -19.94 -9.31
C SER A 125 -43.52 -19.84 -10.30
N LYS A 126 -43.73 -20.36 -11.52
CA LYS A 126 -42.74 -20.35 -12.61
C LYS A 126 -42.16 -18.95 -12.88
N ALA A 127 -42.97 -17.90 -12.68
CA ALA A 127 -42.54 -16.53 -12.84
C ALA A 127 -41.51 -16.10 -11.79
N LEU A 128 -41.71 -16.42 -10.51
CA LEU A 128 -40.75 -16.06 -9.46
C LEU A 128 -39.49 -16.92 -9.51
N LEU A 129 -39.60 -18.21 -9.85
CA LEU A 129 -38.43 -19.06 -10.09
C LEU A 129 -37.56 -18.49 -11.22
N ASN A 130 -38.17 -18.07 -12.33
CA ASN A 130 -37.45 -17.46 -13.43
C ASN A 130 -36.81 -16.12 -13.03
N VAL A 131 -37.53 -15.25 -12.32
CA VAL A 131 -36.99 -13.96 -11.86
C VAL A 131 -35.83 -14.17 -10.86
N LEU A 132 -35.96 -15.14 -9.95
CA LEU A 132 -34.92 -15.48 -8.97
C LEU A 132 -33.69 -16.09 -9.65
N LEU A 133 -33.88 -16.97 -10.64
CA LEU A 133 -32.79 -17.53 -11.44
C LEU A 133 -32.05 -16.44 -12.23
N ILE A 134 -32.80 -15.55 -12.89
CA ILE A 134 -32.21 -14.44 -13.66
C ILE A 134 -31.46 -13.49 -12.71
N SER A 135 -32.06 -13.13 -11.57
CA SER A 135 -31.45 -12.25 -10.58
C SER A 135 -30.17 -12.87 -10.00
N ASN A 136 -30.21 -14.14 -9.58
CA ASN A 136 -29.04 -14.85 -9.07
C ASN A 136 -27.95 -15.01 -10.13
N SER A 137 -28.33 -15.25 -11.40
CA SER A 137 -27.38 -15.32 -12.51
C SER A 137 -26.70 -13.98 -12.76
N LEU A 138 -27.45 -12.87 -12.75
CA LEU A 138 -26.91 -11.53 -12.90
C LEU A 138 -25.95 -11.16 -11.77
N LEU A 139 -26.29 -11.54 -10.53
CA LEU A 139 -25.45 -11.33 -9.35
C LEU A 139 -24.18 -12.15 -9.42
N LEU A 140 -24.28 -13.42 -9.81
CA LEU A 140 -23.12 -14.29 -10.01
C LEU A 140 -22.19 -13.69 -11.04
N LEU A 141 -22.73 -13.22 -12.18
CA LEU A 141 -21.94 -12.62 -13.25
C LEU A 141 -21.28 -11.31 -12.82
N SER A 142 -22.01 -10.44 -12.10
CA SER A 142 -21.47 -9.18 -11.57
C SER A 142 -20.37 -9.43 -10.52
N TYR A 143 -20.54 -10.44 -9.68
CA TYR A 143 -19.53 -10.85 -8.71
C TYR A 143 -18.30 -11.45 -9.39
N LEU A 144 -18.49 -12.27 -10.43
CA LEU A 144 -17.40 -12.87 -11.19
C LEU A 144 -16.59 -11.80 -11.93
N ASP A 145 -17.26 -10.82 -12.53
CA ASP A 145 -16.61 -9.68 -13.18
C ASP A 145 -15.79 -8.85 -12.19
N LYS A 146 -16.38 -8.48 -11.04
CA LYS A 146 -15.69 -7.65 -10.04
C LYS A 146 -14.58 -8.37 -9.29
N ARG A 147 -14.74 -9.67 -9.00
CA ARG A 147 -13.81 -10.44 -8.15
C ARG A 147 -12.79 -11.26 -8.94
N ILE A 148 -13.10 -11.71 -10.15
CA ILE A 148 -12.20 -12.56 -10.95
C ILE A 148 -11.64 -11.79 -12.15
N LEU A 149 -12.50 -11.16 -12.96
CA LEU A 149 -12.03 -10.53 -14.21
C LEU A 149 -11.16 -9.31 -13.93
N LYS A 150 -11.59 -8.38 -13.07
CA LYS A 150 -10.79 -7.18 -12.74
C LYS A 150 -9.36 -7.47 -12.25
N PRO A 151 -9.14 -8.32 -11.22
CA PRO A 151 -7.77 -8.63 -10.79
C PRO A 151 -7.00 -9.44 -11.84
N TYR A 152 -7.65 -10.34 -12.58
CA TYR A 152 -6.99 -11.10 -13.65
C TYR A 152 -6.44 -10.20 -14.76
N PHE A 153 -7.20 -9.19 -15.20
CA PHE A 153 -6.74 -8.24 -16.20
C PHE A 153 -5.71 -7.26 -15.64
N GLN A 154 -5.85 -6.81 -14.39
CA GLN A 154 -4.87 -5.91 -13.77
C GLN A 154 -3.48 -6.55 -13.64
N HIS A 155 -3.39 -7.84 -13.31
CA HIS A 155 -2.10 -8.54 -13.23
C HIS A 155 -1.39 -8.73 -14.58
N ARG A 156 -2.14 -8.78 -15.70
CA ARG A 156 -1.55 -9.02 -17.02
C ARG A 156 -0.98 -7.76 -17.68
N PHE A 157 -1.42 -6.57 -17.28
CA PHE A 157 -0.90 -5.30 -17.82
C PHE A 157 0.28 -4.72 -17.01
N VAL A 158 0.61 -5.28 -15.85
CA VAL A 158 1.77 -4.84 -15.04
C VAL A 158 3.06 -5.58 -15.42
N VAL A 159 2.99 -6.65 -16.23
CA VAL A 159 4.18 -7.34 -16.78
C VAL A 159 4.42 -6.89 -18.22
N LYS A 160 4.80 -5.63 -18.38
CA LYS A 160 5.56 -5.13 -19.53
C LYS A 160 6.15 -3.79 -19.12
N HIS A 161 7.34 -3.84 -18.54
CA HIS A 161 8.52 -3.08 -18.92
C HIS A 161 9.69 -3.57 -18.07
#